data_AF-A0A1M5XUX6-F1
#
_entry.id   AF-A0A1M5XUX6-F1
#
_cell.length_a   1.000
_cell.length_b   1.000
_cell.length_c   1.000
_cell.angle_alpha   90.00
_cell.angle_beta   90.00
_cell.angle_gamma   90.00
#
_symmetry.space_group_name_H-M   'P 1'
#
loop_
_entity.id
_entity.type
_entity.pdbx_description
1 polymer ?
#
loop_
_entity_poly.entity_id
_entity_poly.type
_entity_poly.pdbx_seq_one_letter_code
_entity_poly.pdbx_strand_id
1 'polypeptide(L)' 'MTYPGRISFISDQAEFTPKSVQTFEERVKLMYRVKIALTNPDGELKPGMPADAWIDLAPPSRP' A
#
# COMPACT_ATOMS: atom_id res chain seq x y z
N MET A 1 -2.34 14.50 -9.59
CA MET A 1 -3.78 14.17 -9.59
C MET A 1 -3.99 13.19 -8.45
N THR A 2 -4.94 13.43 -7.57
CA THR A 2 -5.17 12.60 -6.38
C THR A 2 -6.55 12.01 -6.46
N TYR A 3 -6.65 10.70 -6.31
CA TYR A 3 -7.92 9.98 -6.38
C TYR A 3 -8.30 9.51 -4.98
N PRO A 4 -9.52 9.83 -4.49
CA PRO A 4 -10.01 9.24 -3.26
C PRO A 4 -10.20 7.74 -3.45
N GLY A 5 -9.53 6.96 -2.62
CA GLY A 5 -9.62 5.50 -2.60
C GLY A 5 -9.94 5.00 -1.19
N ARG A 6 -10.60 3.85 -1.11
CA ARG A 6 -10.86 3.15 0.15
C ARG A 6 -10.11 1.82 0.15
N ILE A 7 -9.42 1.53 1.24
CA ILE A 7 -8.80 0.22 1.43
C ILE A 7 -9.93 -0.83 1.53
N SER A 8 -9.97 -1.74 0.56
CA SER A 8 -10.97 -2.80 0.48
C SER A 8 -10.46 -4.12 1.06
N PHE A 9 -9.14 -4.31 1.09
CA PHE A 9 -8.51 -5.51 1.60
C PHE A 9 -7.08 -5.24 2.08
N ILE A 10 -6.70 -5.88 3.18
CA ILE A 10 -5.34 -5.92 3.70
C ILE A 10 -5.03 -7.41 3.93
N SER A 11 -3.93 -7.89 3.35
CA SER A 11 -3.45 -9.25 3.60
C SER A 11 -3.00 -9.39 5.04
N ASP A 12 -3.45 -10.44 5.73
CA ASP A 12 -2.97 -10.79 7.07
C ASP A 12 -1.58 -11.46 7.03
N GLN A 13 -1.26 -12.08 5.88
CA GLN A 13 0.04 -12.69 5.62
C GLN A 13 0.98 -11.69 4.94
N ALA A 14 2.21 -11.62 5.43
CA ALA A 14 3.28 -10.85 4.80
C ALA A 14 3.84 -11.61 3.60
N GLU A 15 3.86 -10.98 2.44
CA GLU A 15 4.67 -11.42 1.31
C GLU A 15 6.09 -10.94 1.55
N PHE A 16 7.00 -11.88 1.82
CA PHE A 16 8.37 -11.68 2.26
C PHE A 16 9.16 -10.67 1.39
N THR A 17 9.97 -9.80 2.00
CA THR A 17 10.81 -8.82 1.27
C THR A 17 12.00 -9.43 0.50
N PRO A 18 12.48 -8.74 -0.55
CA PRO A 18 13.45 -9.27 -1.50
C PRO A 18 14.88 -9.39 -0.94
N LYS A 19 15.62 -10.37 -1.47
CA LYS A 19 17.06 -10.57 -1.23
C LYS A 19 17.89 -9.51 -1.97
N SER A 20 18.30 -8.45 -1.28
CA SER A 20 19.66 -7.90 -1.37
C SER A 20 19.84 -6.85 -0.27
N VAL A 21 20.50 -7.24 0.81
CA VAL A 21 20.76 -6.41 1.99
C VAL A 21 22.27 -6.16 2.05
N GLN A 22 22.71 -4.93 1.80
CA GLN A 22 24.10 -4.50 2.05
C GLN A 22 24.32 -4.08 3.52
N THR A 23 23.24 -3.91 4.30
CA THR A 23 23.26 -3.48 5.70
C THR A 23 22.36 -4.37 6.59
N PHE A 24 22.84 -4.70 7.79
CA PHE A 24 22.26 -5.72 8.69
C PHE A 24 20.93 -5.26 9.33
N GLU A 25 20.66 -3.96 9.38
CA GLU A 25 19.48 -3.34 9.99
C GLU A 25 18.21 -3.41 9.13
N GLU A 26 18.33 -3.69 7.82
CA GLU A 26 17.21 -3.67 6.86
C GLU A 26 16.46 -5.01 6.75
N ARG A 27 16.67 -5.92 7.71
CA ARG A 27 16.44 -7.36 7.57
C ARG A 27 15.04 -7.89 7.86
N VAL A 28 14.02 -7.09 8.14
CA VAL A 28 12.63 -7.60 8.24
C VAL A 28 11.58 -6.51 7.94
N LYS A 29 11.53 -5.98 6.72
CA LYS A 29 10.33 -5.22 6.30
C LYS A 29 9.27 -6.22 5.86
N LEU A 30 8.26 -6.47 6.66
CA LEU A 30 7.13 -7.31 6.22
C LEU A 30 6.34 -6.53 5.17
N MET A 31 6.28 -7.00 3.92
CA MET A 31 5.42 -6.37 2.91
C MET A 31 4.04 -7.01 2.97
N TYR A 32 3.03 -6.20 3.23
CA TYR A 32 1.64 -6.64 3.21
C TYR A 32 0.98 -6.14 1.95
N ARG A 33 0.32 -7.04 1.23
CA ARG A 33 -0.48 -6.67 0.07
C ARG A 33 -1.73 -5.92 0.56
N VAL A 34 -1.96 -4.74 0.01
CA VAL A 34 -3.18 -3.96 0.21
C VAL A 34 -3.91 -3.81 -1.12
N LYS A 35 -5.24 -3.84 -1.10
CA LYS A 35 -6.08 -3.46 -2.23
C LYS A 35 -6.82 -2.18 -1.89
N ILE A 36 -6.76 -1.23 -2.80
CA ILE A 36 -7.45 0.05 -2.70
C ILE A 36 -8.51 0.06 -3.80
N ALA A 37 -9.77 0.13 -3.40
CA ALA A 37 -10.88 0.36 -4.31
C ALA A 37 -10.98 1.87 -4.55
N LEU A 38 -10.90 2.27 -5.82
CA LEU A 38 -11.06 3.65 -6.25
C LEU A 38 -12.07 3.68 -7.41
N THR A 39 -12.75 4.80 -7.56
CA THR A 39 -13.64 5.03 -8.71
C THR A 39 -12.81 5.70 -9.80
N ASN A 40 -12.84 5.16 -11.02
CA ASN A 40 -12.14 5.71 -12.18
C ASN A 40 -13.15 6.14 -13.26
N PRO A 41 -13.97 7.18 -13.01
CA PRO A 41 -15.08 7.54 -13.89
C PRO A 41 -14.60 8.02 -15.27
N ASP A 42 -13.48 8.76 -15.32
CA ASP A 42 -12.89 9.31 -16.53
C ASP A 42 -11.95 8.33 -17.27
N GLY A 43 -11.72 7.13 -16.73
CA GLY A 43 -10.91 6.10 -17.38
C GLY A 43 -9.41 6.41 -17.43
N GLU A 44 -8.94 7.39 -16.66
CA GLU A 44 -7.54 7.87 -16.69
C GLU A 44 -6.55 6.84 -16.14
N LEU A 45 -6.99 6.01 -15.18
CA LEU A 45 -6.15 4.98 -14.56
C LEU A 45 -6.22 3.67 -15.37
N LYS A 46 -5.07 3.27 -15.94
CA LYS A 46 -4.95 2.02 -16.71
C LYS A 46 -4.34 0.89 -15.87
N PRO A 47 -4.78 -0.37 -16.05
CA PRO A 47 -4.16 -1.51 -15.40
C PRO A 47 -2.65 -1.59 -15.69
N GLY A 48 -1.85 -1.86 -14.66
CA GLY A 48 -0.39 -1.94 -14.77
C GLY A 48 0.35 -0.62 -14.63
N MET A 49 -0.35 0.51 -14.50
CA MET A 49 0.31 1.78 -14.18
C MET A 49 0.85 1.76 -12.74
N PRO A 50 2.13 2.07 -12.52
CA PRO A 50 2.63 2.29 -11.16
C PRO A 50 1.96 3.53 -10.57
N ALA A 51 1.66 3.48 -9.28
CA ALA A 51 1.06 4.58 -8.55
C ALA A 51 1.57 4.57 -7.11
N ASP A 52 1.74 5.76 -6.55
CA ASP A 52 2.02 5.97 -5.14
C ASP A 52 0.71 6.22 -4.40
N ALA A 53 0.51 5.53 -3.28
CA ALA A 53 -0.64 5.72 -2.41
C ALA A 53 -0.20 6.33 -1.07
N TRP A 54 -0.89 7.37 -0.65
CA TRP A 54 -0.74 7.96 0.68
C TRP A 54 -1.92 7.55 1.54
N ILE A 55 -1.62 6.98 2.71
CA ILE A 55 -2.62 6.54 3.69
C ILE A 55 -2.56 7.51 4.86
N ASP A 56 -3.62 8.28 5.07
CA ASP A 56 -3.76 9.13 6.24
C ASP A 56 -4.22 8.26 7.42
N LEU A 57 -3.29 7.96 8.33
CA LEU A 57 -3.59 7.25 9.56
C LEU A 57 -4.11 8.28 10.55
N ALA A 58 -5.44 8.25 10.80
CA ALA A 58 -6.01 9.03 11.88
C ALA A 58 -5.24 8.73 13.19
N PRO A 59 -4.97 9.75 14.02
CA PRO A 59 -4.23 9.55 15.25
C PRO A 59 -4.94 8.47 16.09
N PRO A 60 -4.19 7.54 16.71
CA PRO A 60 -4.80 6.48 17.50
C PRO A 60 -5.67 7.14 18.58
N SER A 61 -6.98 6.94 18.49
CA SER A 61 -7.91 7.32 19.53
C SER A 61 -7.52 6.55 20.79
N ARG A 62 -6.86 7.24 21.71
CA ARG A 62 -6.46 6.69 23.01
C ARG A 62 -7.74 6.34 23.80
N PRO A 63 -7.78 5.22 24.54
CA PRO A 63 -8.90 4.87 25.40
C PRO A 63 -9.16 5.91 26.50
#